data_AF-A0A2H9MTW3-F1
#
_entry.id   AF-A0A2H9MTW3-F1
#
_cell.length_a   1.000
_cell.length_b   1.000
_cell.length_c   1.000
_cell.angle_alpha   90.00
_cell.angle_beta   90.00
_cell.angle_gamma   90.00
#
_symmetry.space_group_name_H-M   'P 1'
#
loop_
_entity.id
_entity.type
_entity.pdbx_description
1 polymer ?
#
loop_
_entity_poly.entity_id
_entity_poly.type
_entity_poly.pdbx_seq_one_letter_code
_entity_poly.pdbx_strand_id
1 'polypeptide(L)'
;MIQIKFLIKGYDFAKAKSIQFSNKHEENLKIMYEIAREAIIREKTSDYEQLMIVCCSIIVTETRKNSITSTIQEKVLEEISKYQSLIQTTKEIKHMSIDIKVDSIPRKVLELSFNSKRCLI
;
A
#
# COMPACT_ATOMS: atom_id res chain seq x y z
N MET A 1 -8.67 7.04 15.07
CA MET A 1 -7.43 7.51 14.43
C MET A 1 -6.84 6.35 13.67
N ILE A 2 -6.33 6.62 12.48
CA ILE A 2 -5.63 5.67 11.63
C ILE A 2 -4.20 6.20 11.46
N GLN A 3 -3.23 5.33 11.71
CA GLN A 3 -1.80 5.58 11.50
C GLN A 3 -1.24 4.41 10.70
N ILE A 4 -0.56 4.73 9.60
CA ILE A 4 0.09 3.75 8.73
C ILE A 4 1.52 4.22 8.48
N LYS A 5 2.49 3.39 8.83
CA LYS A 5 3.92 3.69 8.64
C LYS A 5 4.50 2.71 7.64
N PHE A 6 5.05 3.26 6.56
CA PHE A 6 5.75 2.54 5.51
C PHE A 6 7.24 2.61 5.75
N LEU A 7 7.90 1.45 5.62
CA LEU A 7 9.34 1.31 5.60
C LEU A 7 9.71 0.56 4.31
N ILE A 8 10.21 1.30 3.32
CA ILE A 8 10.57 0.79 2.00
C ILE A 8 12.10 0.69 1.93
N LYS A 9 12.61 -0.51 1.67
CA LYS A 9 14.03 -0.77 1.46
C LYS A 9 14.24 -1.24 0.03
N GLY A 10 14.98 -0.45 -0.74
CA GLY A 10 15.44 -0.81 -2.08
C GLY A 10 16.83 -1.44 -2.08
N TYR A 11 17.46 -1.52 -3.25
CA TYR A 11 18.84 -1.98 -3.39
C TYR A 11 19.82 -1.00 -2.74
N ASP A 12 19.65 0.29 -3.01
CA ASP A 12 20.58 1.36 -2.61
C ASP A 12 19.93 2.47 -1.78
N PHE A 13 18.67 2.29 -1.36
CA PHE A 13 17.94 3.29 -0.59
C PHE A 13 17.07 2.69 0.51
N ALA A 14 16.79 3.50 1.54
CA ALA A 14 15.75 3.25 2.52
C ALA A 14 14.89 4.50 2.69
N LYS A 15 13.57 4.35 2.61
CA LYS A 15 12.59 5.44 2.79
C LYS A 15 11.59 5.04 3.86
N ALA A 16 11.31 5.98 4.76
CA ALA A 16 10.26 5.84 5.76
C ALA A 16 9.25 6.96 5.58
N LYS A 17 7.96 6.63 5.54
CA LYS A 17 6.88 7.62 5.42
C LYS A 17 5.69 7.18 6.25
N SER A 18 5.10 8.12 6.98
CA SER A 18 3.92 7.86 7.82
C SER A 18 2.74 8.68 7.33
N ILE A 19 1.58 8.05 7.32
CA ILE A 19 0.29 8.68 7.02
C ILE A 19 -0.56 8.56 8.28
N GLN A 20 -1.13 9.69 8.71
CA GLN A 20 -2.01 9.75 9.88
C GLN A 20 -3.24 10.59 9.55
N PHE A 21 -4.42 10.05 9.84
CA PHE A 21 -5.68 10.76 9.66
C PHE A 21 -6.73 10.26 10.67
N SER A 22 -7.74 11.09 10.90
CA SER A 22 -8.86 10.70 11.77
C SER A 22 -9.86 9.83 11.02
N ASN A 23 -10.67 9.05 11.76
CA ASN A 23 -11.69 8.19 11.16
C ASN A 23 -12.71 9.00 10.31
N LYS A 24 -12.94 10.27 10.66
CA LYS A 24 -13.84 11.17 9.94
C LYS A 24 -13.34 11.53 8.53
N HIS A 25 -12.05 11.33 8.24
CA HIS A 25 -11.44 11.65 6.95
C HIS A 25 -11.12 10.40 6.12
N GLU A 26 -11.67 9.24 6.48
CA GLU A 26 -11.47 7.99 5.71
C GLU A 26 -12.04 8.10 4.27
N GLU A 27 -13.09 8.90 4.08
CA GLU A 27 -13.63 9.28 2.76
C GLU A 27 -12.55 9.91 1.86
N ASN A 28 -11.71 10.78 2.41
CA ASN A 28 -10.65 11.46 1.67
C ASN A 28 -9.62 10.47 1.14
N LEU A 29 -9.37 9.36 1.86
CA LEU A 29 -8.48 8.31 1.37
C LEU A 29 -9.06 7.60 0.14
N LYS A 30 -10.37 7.36 0.10
CA LYS A 30 -11.02 6.80 -1.08
C LYS A 30 -10.89 7.73 -2.29
N ILE A 31 -11.08 9.04 -2.08
CA ILE A 31 -10.91 10.04 -3.14
C ILE A 31 -9.46 10.06 -3.63
N MET A 32 -8.47 10.10 -2.73
CA MET A 32 -7.04 10.05 -3.11
C MET A 32 -6.69 8.76 -3.87
N TYR A 33 -7.28 7.63 -3.46
CA TYR A 33 -7.13 6.36 -4.15
C TYR A 33 -7.64 6.41 -5.58
N GLU A 34 -8.85 6.91 -5.82
CA GLU A 34 -9.38 7.02 -7.19
C GLU A 34 -8.53 7.96 -8.05
N ILE A 35 -8.06 9.09 -7.51
CA ILE A 35 -7.15 10.01 -8.21
C ILE A 35 -5.83 9.31 -8.59
N ALA A 36 -5.20 8.60 -7.64
CA ALA A 36 -3.97 7.88 -7.89
C ALA A 36 -4.17 6.76 -8.91
N ARG A 37 -5.24 5.99 -8.77
CA ARG A 37 -5.63 4.91 -9.68
C ARG A 37 -5.84 5.42 -11.10
N GLU A 38 -6.57 6.53 -11.28
CA GLU A 38 -6.72 7.14 -12.60
C GLU A 38 -5.39 7.60 -13.19
N ALA A 39 -4.51 8.20 -12.38
CA ALA A 39 -3.20 8.64 -12.84
C ALA A 39 -2.33 7.45 -13.32
N ILE A 40 -2.36 6.35 -12.56
CA ILE A 40 -1.68 5.09 -12.87
C ILE A 40 -2.23 4.48 -14.18
N ILE A 41 -3.56 4.42 -14.35
CA ILE A 41 -4.22 3.88 -15.55
C ILE A 41 -3.88 4.70 -16.79
N ARG A 42 -3.77 6.02 -16.65
CA ARG A 42 -3.36 6.92 -17.75
C ARG A 42 -1.86 6.86 -18.06
N GLU A 43 -1.14 5.87 -17.51
CA GLU A 43 0.31 5.65 -17.67
C GLU A 43 1.15 6.88 -17.35
N LYS A 44 0.65 7.79 -16.50
CA LYS A 44 1.50 8.81 -15.92
C LYS A 44 2.55 8.11 -15.08
N THR A 45 3.79 8.62 -15.09
CA THR A 45 4.89 8.07 -14.31
C THR A 45 4.42 7.86 -12.87
N SER A 46 4.40 6.60 -12.44
CA SER A 46 4.02 6.26 -11.08
C SER A 46 5.22 6.29 -10.17
N ASP A 47 5.01 6.73 -8.94
CA ASP A 47 6.06 6.82 -7.93
C ASP A 47 5.66 6.06 -6.66
N TYR A 48 6.55 6.11 -5.68
CA TYR A 48 6.33 5.50 -4.37
C TYR A 48 5.11 6.06 -3.64
N GLU A 49 4.70 7.30 -3.92
CA GLU A 49 3.54 7.90 -3.25
C GLU A 49 2.24 7.32 -3.77
N GLN A 50 2.12 7.13 -5.08
CA GLN A 50 0.97 6.46 -5.68
C GLN A 50 0.85 5.01 -5.22
N LEU A 51 1.97 4.27 -5.17
CA LEU A 51 2.01 2.92 -4.60
C LEU A 51 1.51 2.92 -3.14
N MET A 52 1.99 3.86 -2.32
CA MET A 52 1.58 3.98 -0.93
C MET A 52 0.08 4.29 -0.77
N ILE A 53 -0.49 5.14 -1.64
CA ILE A 53 -1.92 5.47 -1.63
C ILE A 53 -2.77 4.22 -1.95
N VAL A 54 -2.37 3.46 -2.98
CA VAL A 54 -3.03 2.19 -3.34
C VAL A 54 -2.99 1.21 -2.19
N CYS A 55 -1.81 1.00 -1.58
CA CYS A 55 -1.68 0.15 -0.40
C CYS A 55 -2.56 0.64 0.75
N CYS A 56 -2.52 1.94 1.08
CA CYS A 56 -3.30 2.52 2.17
C CYS A 56 -4.80 2.24 2.05
N SER A 57 -5.37 2.44 0.86
CA SER A 57 -6.80 2.25 0.63
C SER A 57 -7.27 0.82 0.95
N ILE A 58 -6.54 -0.17 0.45
CA ILE A 58 -6.83 -1.60 0.70
C ILE A 58 -6.61 -1.95 2.16
N ILE A 59 -5.48 -1.52 2.72
CA ILE A 59 -5.10 -1.82 4.10
C ILE A 59 -6.16 -1.33 5.07
N VAL A 60 -6.63 -0.10 4.92
CA VAL A 60 -7.65 0.47 5.81
C VAL A 60 -8.96 -0.29 5.66
N THR A 61 -9.40 -0.51 4.42
CA THR A 61 -10.64 -1.23 4.11
C THR A 61 -10.64 -2.63 4.74
N GLU A 62 -9.55 -3.37 4.61
CA GLU A 62 -9.47 -4.75 5.10
C GLU A 62 -9.18 -4.81 6.61
N THR A 63 -8.45 -3.85 7.16
CA THR A 63 -8.27 -3.71 8.62
C THR A 63 -9.61 -3.44 9.30
N ARG A 64 -10.47 -2.59 8.72
CA ARG A 64 -11.84 -2.34 9.20
C ARG A 64 -12.73 -3.58 9.19
N LYS A 65 -12.51 -4.48 8.22
CA LYS A 65 -13.19 -5.79 8.15
C LYS A 65 -12.61 -6.82 9.12
N ASN A 66 -11.61 -6.46 9.92
CA ASN A 66 -10.84 -7.37 10.76
C ASN A 66 -10.18 -8.53 9.99
N SER A 67 -9.88 -8.34 8.70
CA SER A 67 -9.19 -9.35 7.87
C SER A 67 -7.82 -9.70 8.47
N ILE A 68 -7.42 -10.98 8.39
CA ILE A 68 -6.09 -11.43 8.86
C ILE A 68 -4.96 -10.85 7.99
N THR A 69 -3.75 -10.75 8.54
CA THR A 69 -2.58 -10.11 7.91
C THR A 69 -2.28 -10.65 6.51
N SER A 70 -2.31 -11.98 6.32
CA SER A 70 -2.03 -12.62 5.03
C SER A 70 -3.03 -12.20 3.95
N THR A 71 -4.33 -12.16 4.27
CA THR A 71 -5.37 -11.72 3.34
C THR A 71 -5.17 -10.26 2.91
N ILE A 72 -4.73 -9.39 3.83
CA ILE A 72 -4.44 -7.99 3.49
C ILE A 72 -3.25 -7.93 2.54
N GLN A 73 -2.17 -8.68 2.82
CA GLN A 73 -0.98 -8.74 1.96
C GLN A 73 -1.33 -9.23 0.55
N GLU A 74 -2.11 -10.30 0.44
CA GLU A 74 -2.55 -10.86 -0.85
C GLU A 74 -3.35 -9.85 -1.65
N LYS A 75 -4.35 -9.19 -1.05
CA LYS A 75 -5.16 -8.16 -1.72
C LYS A 75 -4.32 -6.95 -2.18
N VAL A 76 -3.36 -6.53 -1.37
CA VAL A 76 -2.44 -5.45 -1.75
C VAL A 76 -1.60 -5.86 -2.98
N LEU A 77 -1.03 -7.07 -2.96
CA LEU A 77 -0.24 -7.57 -4.09
C LEU A 77 -1.08 -7.76 -5.36
N GLU A 78 -2.29 -8.29 -5.21
CA GLU A 78 -3.25 -8.45 -6.31
C GLU A 78 -3.57 -7.10 -6.95
N GLU A 79 -3.88 -6.07 -6.15
CA GLU A 79 -4.18 -4.75 -6.71
C GLU A 79 -2.97 -4.13 -7.40
N ILE A 80 -1.77 -4.25 -6.82
CA ILE A 80 -0.54 -3.76 -7.45
C ILE A 80 -0.30 -4.44 -8.79
N SER A 81 -0.55 -5.75 -8.90
CA SER A 81 -0.34 -6.51 -10.14
C SER A 81 -1.25 -6.09 -11.30
N LYS A 82 -2.34 -5.35 -11.04
CA LYS A 82 -3.21 -4.80 -12.09
C LYS A 82 -2.56 -3.66 -12.86
N TYR A 83 -1.49 -3.05 -12.33
CA TYR A 83 -0.91 -1.83 -12.86
C TYR A 83 0.57 -2.00 -13.19
N GLN A 84 0.89 -2.03 -14.48
CA GLN A 84 2.25 -2.25 -14.98
C GLN A 84 3.26 -1.20 -14.49
N SER A 85 2.84 0.07 -14.37
CA SER A 85 3.68 1.15 -13.86
C SER A 85 4.05 0.94 -12.38
N LEU A 86 3.12 0.42 -11.56
CA LEU A 86 3.43 0.04 -10.18
C LEU A 86 4.35 -1.18 -10.11
N ILE A 87 4.16 -2.18 -10.97
CA ILE A 87 5.11 -3.32 -11.07
C ILE A 87 6.52 -2.81 -11.38
N GLN A 88 6.64 -1.84 -12.29
CA GLN A 88 7.94 -1.25 -12.60
C GLN A 88 8.54 -0.52 -11.38
N THR A 89 7.71 0.22 -10.64
CA THR A 89 8.10 0.91 -9.40
C THR A 89 8.56 -0.07 -8.32
N THR A 90 7.96 -1.26 -8.22
CA THR A 90 8.31 -2.25 -7.19
C THR A 90 9.58 -3.04 -7.49
N LYS A 91 10.09 -3.04 -8.73
CA LYS A 91 11.35 -3.72 -9.10
C LYS A 91 12.56 -3.22 -8.31
N GLU A 92 12.54 -1.95 -7.91
CA GLU A 92 13.61 -1.35 -7.11
C GLU A 92 13.49 -1.67 -5.61
N ILE A 93 12.37 -2.26 -5.17
CA ILE A 93 12.04 -2.52 -3.78
C ILE A 93 12.40 -3.96 -3.43
N LYS A 94 13.39 -4.16 -2.55
CA LYS A 94 13.70 -5.48 -1.98
C LYS A 94 12.65 -5.91 -0.96
N HIS A 95 12.24 -4.96 -0.13
CA HIS A 95 11.41 -5.24 1.02
C HIS A 95 10.60 -4.00 1.43
N MET A 96 9.32 -4.20 1.71
CA MET A 96 8.45 -3.16 2.24
C MET A 96 7.72 -3.68 3.48
N SER A 97 7.92 -3.03 4.62
CA SER A 97 7.19 -3.29 5.85
C SER A 97 6.17 -2.16 6.09
N ILE A 98 4.94 -2.53 6.47
CA ILE A 98 3.85 -1.58 6.71
C ILE A 98 3.25 -1.85 8.08
N ASP A 99 3.42 -0.90 8.99
CA ASP A 99 2.90 -0.94 10.35
C ASP A 99 1.60 -0.14 10.44
N ILE A 100 0.53 -0.79 10.91
CA ILE A 100 -0.84 -0.31 10.87
C ILE A 100 -1.40 -0.26 12.28
N LYS A 101 -1.84 0.93 12.69
CA LYS A 101 -2.53 1.17 13.95
C LYS A 101 -3.84 1.89 13.67
N VAL A 102 -4.95 1.24 14.00
CA VAL A 102 -6.30 1.80 13.92
C VAL A 102 -6.93 1.71 15.30
N ASP A 103 -7.56 2.79 15.76
CA ASP A 103 -8.22 2.79 17.08
C ASP A 103 -9.17 1.60 17.22
N SER A 104 -9.09 0.95 18.38
CA SER A 104 -9.92 -0.21 18.75
C SER A 104 -9.73 -1.45 17.87
N ILE A 105 -8.68 -1.51 17.05
CA ILE A 105 -8.31 -2.69 16.25
C ILE A 105 -6.87 -3.11 16.61
N PRO A 106 -6.57 -4.41 16.74
CA PRO A 106 -5.22 -4.88 16.98
C PRO A 106 -4.24 -4.36 15.92
N ARG A 107 -3.06 -3.90 16.38
CA ARG A 107 -1.97 -3.47 15.51
C ARG A 107 -1.58 -4.61 14.56
N LYS A 108 -1.34 -4.28 13.29
CA LYS A 108 -0.90 -5.22 12.26
C LYS A 108 0.39 -4.74 11.64
N VAL A 109 1.28 -5.68 11.32
CA VAL A 109 2.49 -5.41 10.53
C VAL A 109 2.41 -6.29 9.29
N LEU A 110 2.44 -5.67 8.11
CA LEU A 110 2.48 -6.35 6.82
C LEU A 110 3.90 -6.35 6.29
N GLU A 111 4.32 -7.48 5.73
CA GLU A 111 5.63 -7.62 5.09
C GLU A 111 5.45 -7.97 3.61
N LEU A 112 5.73 -7.03 2.73
CA LEU A 112 5.57 -7.21 1.28
C LEU A 112 6.93 -7.48 0.65
N SER A 113 6.99 -8.54 -0.15
CA SER A 113 8.11 -8.89 -1.00
C SER A 113 7.63 -8.95 -2.45
N PHE A 114 8.20 -8.10 -3.29
CA PHE A 114 7.86 -7.99 -4.71
C PHE A 114 8.73 -8.88 -5.60
N ASN A 115 9.75 -9.55 -5.03
CA ASN A 115 10.71 -10.43 -5.73
C ASN A 115 10.17 -11.85 -5.99
N SER A 116 8.88 -12.09 -5.76
CA SER A 116 8.24 -13.38 -5.97
C SER A 116 7.73 -13.45 -7.41
N LYS A 117 7.98 -14.58 -8.10
CA LYS A 117 7.49 -14.93 -9.45
C LYS A 117 5.96 -14.79 -9.66
N ARG A 118 5.20 -14.31 -8.67
CA ARG A 118 3.75 -14.08 -8.68
C ARG A 118 3.31 -12.71 -9.24
N CYS A 119 4.21 -11.74 -9.42
CA CYS A 119 3.87 -10.46 -10.08
C CYS A 119 4.00 -10.50 -11.62
N LEU A 120 4.19 -11.68 -12.20
CA LEU A 120 4.39 -11.93 -13.64
C LEU A 120 3.36 -12.91 -14.19
N ILE A 121 2.07 -12.68 -13.93
CA ILE A 121 0.99 -13.37 -14.64
C ILE A 121 0.08 -12.31 -15.24
#